data_AF-A0A1W9L676-F1
#
_entry.id   AF-A0A1W9L676-F1
#
_cell.length_a   1.000
_cell.length_b   1.000
_cell.length_c   1.000
_cell.angle_alpha   90.00
_cell.angle_beta   90.00
_cell.angle_gamma   90.00
#
_symmetry.space_group_name_H-M   'P 1'
#
loop_
_entity.id
_entity.type
_entity.pdbx_description
1 polymer ?
#
loop_
_entity_poly.entity_id
_entity_poly.type
_entity_poly.pdbx_seq_one_letter_code
_entity_poly.pdbx_strand_id
1 'polypeptide(L)'
;MKRFMFSGVMFFGVTGCATMPPDSPVGLDENFFKNAVVITEDIGNSVIFSTINGFQRRQGEQGTVWDDNFLRGFIDKRTGAKIFQVYNVIYYGGSGTQSGWKHFAQASYLTAEGVRRLTPTNSITEHEDCAPLAVYGSCVYSEQVVFKVDEIFLKTVADSYALDSKIQWPYQLIPTNGNSYEDSMAAAEVAGLLSRMEDYQKQFSITSVGKPDNESSNIILLPEPLIVSPPATAKPPL
;
A
#
# COMPACT_ATOMS: atom_id res chain seq x y z
N MET A 1 50.06 56.08 -4.64
CA MET A 1 48.80 55.97 -3.85
C MET A 1 48.66 54.53 -3.38
N LYS A 2 48.64 54.30 -2.06
CA LYS A 2 48.45 52.98 -1.43
C LYS A 2 46.98 52.55 -1.55
N ARG A 3 46.70 51.29 -1.89
CA ARG A 3 45.37 50.68 -1.71
C ARG A 3 45.49 49.29 -1.07
N PHE A 4 44.54 49.07 -0.17
CA PHE A 4 44.44 48.06 0.88
C PHE A 4 44.04 46.66 0.37
N MET A 5 44.41 45.67 1.18
CA MET A 5 43.93 44.27 1.20
C MET A 5 42.39 44.15 1.13
N PHE A 6 41.91 43.07 0.51
CA PHE A 6 40.79 42.30 1.05
C PHE A 6 41.07 40.80 0.91
N SER A 7 41.01 40.12 2.05
CA SER A 7 41.08 38.68 2.23
C SER A 7 39.73 38.06 1.91
N GLY A 8 39.69 36.96 1.15
CA GLY A 8 38.49 36.19 0.86
C GLY A 8 38.73 34.71 1.15
N VAL A 9 38.37 34.28 2.37
CA VAL A 9 38.25 32.87 2.74
C VAL A 9 36.91 32.37 2.19
N MET A 10 36.94 31.41 1.26
CA MET A 10 35.74 30.73 0.78
C MET A 10 35.64 29.37 1.48
N PHE A 11 34.58 29.18 2.25
CA PHE A 11 34.28 28.00 3.04
C PHE A 11 33.02 27.31 2.50
N PHE A 12 33.03 25.98 2.59
CA PHE A 12 31.93 25.01 2.52
C PHE A 12 31.31 24.66 1.17
N GLY A 13 31.60 23.44 0.73
CA GLY A 13 30.65 22.59 0.04
C GLY A 13 30.62 21.22 0.72
N VAL A 14 29.81 21.07 1.78
CA VAL A 14 29.45 19.74 2.30
C VAL A 14 28.42 19.18 1.33
N THR A 15 28.86 18.34 0.40
CA THR A 15 27.95 17.54 -0.43
C THR A 15 27.32 16.48 0.46
N GLY A 16 26.17 16.80 1.05
CA GLY A 16 25.28 15.78 1.59
C GLY A 16 24.76 14.95 0.42
N CYS A 17 25.16 13.69 0.33
CA CYS A 17 24.49 12.74 -0.56
C CYS A 17 23.03 12.63 -0.10
N ALA A 18 22.12 13.30 -0.81
CA ALA A 18 20.71 12.98 -0.73
C ALA A 18 20.54 11.58 -1.33
N THR A 19 20.52 10.56 -0.48
CA THR A 19 20.16 9.20 -0.88
C THR A 19 18.72 9.24 -1.36
N MET A 20 18.53 9.01 -2.67
CA MET A 20 17.20 8.81 -3.24
C MET A 20 16.56 7.56 -2.59
N PRO A 21 15.27 7.60 -2.24
CA PRO A 21 14.57 6.42 -1.75
C PRO A 21 14.56 5.33 -2.82
N PRO A 22 14.56 4.05 -2.42
CA PRO A 22 14.67 2.94 -3.37
C PRO A 22 13.43 2.84 -4.28
N ASP A 23 13.65 2.51 -5.56
CA ASP A 23 12.58 2.30 -6.56
C ASP A 23 11.89 0.94 -6.46
N SER A 24 12.36 0.08 -5.53
CA SER A 24 11.86 -1.27 -5.32
C SER A 24 11.85 -1.59 -3.83
N PRO A 25 10.87 -2.35 -3.32
CA PRO A 25 10.89 -2.82 -1.94
C PRO A 25 11.98 -3.89 -1.71
N VAL A 26 12.63 -4.37 -2.77
CA VAL A 26 13.72 -5.36 -2.69
C VAL A 26 14.89 -4.81 -1.88
N GLY A 27 15.15 -5.44 -0.73
CA GLY A 27 16.20 -5.04 0.22
C GLY A 27 15.69 -4.30 1.45
N LEU A 28 14.40 -3.96 1.51
CA LEU A 28 13.73 -3.56 2.75
C LEU A 28 13.39 -4.82 3.55
N ASP A 29 13.71 -4.81 4.84
CA ASP A 29 13.55 -5.97 5.71
C ASP A 29 12.24 -5.93 6.51
N GLU A 30 11.94 -7.04 7.19
CA GLU A 30 10.77 -7.16 8.07
C GLU A 30 10.71 -6.03 9.11
N ASN A 31 11.85 -5.67 9.72
CA ASN A 31 11.89 -4.65 10.77
C ASN A 31 11.54 -3.27 10.25
N PHE A 32 12.02 -2.92 9.05
CA PHE A 32 11.66 -1.69 8.37
C PHE A 32 10.15 -1.61 8.19
N PHE A 33 9.52 -2.63 7.60
CA PHE A 33 8.07 -2.64 7.39
C PHE A 33 7.29 -2.65 8.70
N LYS A 34 7.71 -3.46 9.68
CA LYS A 34 7.10 -3.52 11.02
C LYS A 34 7.05 -2.15 11.70
N ASN A 35 8.15 -1.40 11.63
CA ASN A 35 8.25 -0.07 12.24
C ASN A 35 7.46 1.00 11.46
N ALA A 36 7.25 0.78 10.16
CA ALA A 36 6.46 1.66 9.31
C ALA A 36 4.93 1.44 9.40
N VAL A 37 4.48 0.36 10.06
CA VAL A 37 3.05 0.06 10.24
C VAL A 37 2.36 1.18 11.03
N VAL A 38 1.38 1.80 10.40
CA VAL A 38 0.47 2.76 11.03
C VAL A 38 -0.63 2.01 11.77
N ILE A 39 -0.86 2.37 13.03
CA ILE A 39 -1.94 1.83 13.85
C ILE A 39 -2.98 2.91 14.05
N THR A 40 -4.22 2.62 13.67
CA THR A 40 -5.37 3.51 13.88
C THR A 40 -6.44 2.76 14.65
N GLU A 41 -7.03 3.41 15.65
CA GLU A 41 -8.22 2.88 16.31
C GLU A 41 -9.47 3.32 15.55
N ASP A 42 -10.29 2.36 15.16
CA ASP A 42 -11.59 2.65 14.57
C ASP A 42 -12.66 2.83 15.67
N ILE A 43 -13.66 3.66 15.37
CA ILE A 43 -14.81 3.94 16.25
C ILE A 43 -15.57 2.63 16.56
N GLY A 44 -15.52 1.64 15.65
CA GLY A 44 -16.21 0.35 15.74
C GLY A 44 -15.49 -0.78 16.50
N ASN A 45 -14.72 -0.48 17.56
CA ASN A 45 -14.00 -1.49 18.36
C ASN A 45 -12.98 -2.35 17.57
N SER A 46 -12.48 -1.83 16.46
CA SER A 46 -11.44 -2.49 15.66
C SER A 46 -10.14 -1.69 15.70
N VAL A 47 -9.01 -2.38 15.60
CA VAL A 47 -7.69 -1.77 15.41
C VAL A 47 -7.25 -2.05 13.98
N ILE A 48 -6.90 -1.00 13.27
CA ILE A 48 -6.44 -1.05 11.89
C ILE A 48 -4.93 -0.92 11.88
N PHE A 49 -4.26 -1.81 11.16
CA PHE A 49 -2.84 -1.81 10.90
C PHE A 49 -2.65 -1.61 9.40
N SER A 50 -1.81 -0.67 8.99
CA SER A 50 -1.58 -0.36 7.58
C SER A 50 -0.11 -0.23 7.27
N THR A 51 0.36 -0.89 6.21
CA THR A 51 1.74 -0.76 5.69
C THR A 51 1.89 0.37 4.67
N ILE A 52 0.89 1.24 4.52
CA ILE A 52 0.84 2.39 3.59
C ILE A 52 2.10 3.27 3.58
N ASN A 53 2.81 3.37 4.70
CA ASN A 53 4.03 4.18 4.84
C ASN A 53 5.32 3.33 4.75
N GLY A 54 5.21 2.03 4.50
CA GLY A 54 6.34 1.13 4.32
C GLY A 54 7.03 1.39 3.01
N PHE A 55 6.35 1.13 1.90
CA PHE A 55 6.87 1.37 0.56
C PHE A 55 5.79 2.00 -0.30
N GLN A 56 6.17 3.03 -1.07
CA GLN A 56 5.31 3.67 -2.04
C GLN A 56 6.09 3.80 -3.34
N ARG A 57 5.60 3.16 -4.41
CA ARG A 57 6.29 3.19 -5.70
C ARG A 57 6.20 4.60 -6.30
N ARG A 58 7.30 5.33 -6.29
CA ARG A 58 7.39 6.65 -6.94
C ARG A 58 7.73 6.47 -8.42
N GLN A 59 7.04 7.18 -9.30
CA GLN A 59 7.38 7.26 -10.71
C GLN A 59 7.79 8.70 -11.10
N GLY A 60 8.87 8.78 -11.89
CA GLY A 60 9.39 10.04 -12.46
C GLY A 60 10.26 10.88 -11.52
N GLU A 61 10.98 11.85 -12.10
CA GLU A 61 11.95 12.71 -11.39
C GLU A 61 11.34 13.60 -10.27
N GLN A 62 10.00 13.72 -10.23
CA GLN A 62 9.28 14.49 -9.21
C GLN A 62 8.71 13.65 -8.05
N GLY A 63 8.92 12.31 -8.08
CA GLY A 63 8.53 11.44 -6.98
C GLY A 63 7.02 11.25 -6.81
N THR A 64 6.23 11.38 -7.88
CA THR A 64 4.77 11.18 -7.85
C THR A 64 4.46 9.69 -7.72
N VAL A 65 3.63 9.31 -6.74
CA VAL A 65 3.11 7.95 -6.59
C VAL A 65 1.88 7.81 -7.48
N TRP A 66 1.99 7.04 -8.55
CA TRP A 66 0.85 6.72 -9.43
C TRP A 66 0.20 5.45 -8.89
N ASP A 67 0.72 4.28 -9.23
CA ASP A 67 0.18 3.04 -8.67
C ASP A 67 0.82 2.72 -7.32
N ASP A 68 0.01 2.26 -6.38
CA ASP A 68 0.47 1.85 -5.07
C ASP A 68 -0.33 0.67 -4.52
N ASN A 69 0.34 -0.15 -3.72
CA ASN A 69 -0.28 -1.29 -3.06
C ASN A 69 0.30 -1.50 -1.67
N PHE A 70 -0.58 -1.80 -0.71
CA PHE A 70 -0.18 -2.02 0.68
C PHE A 70 -1.15 -2.97 1.39
N LEU A 71 -0.74 -3.54 2.51
CA LEU A 71 -1.58 -4.38 3.36
C LEU A 71 -2.32 -3.59 4.41
N ARG A 72 -3.53 -4.08 4.70
CA ARG A 72 -4.26 -3.73 5.90
C ARG A 72 -4.58 -4.97 6.72
N GLY A 73 -4.28 -4.90 8.01
CA GLY A 73 -4.71 -5.85 9.01
C GLY A 73 -5.75 -5.22 9.92
N PHE A 74 -6.74 -5.99 10.34
CA PHE A 74 -7.77 -5.57 11.28
C PHE A 74 -7.79 -6.53 12.44
N ILE A 75 -7.91 -6.02 13.67
CA ILE A 75 -8.15 -6.83 14.87
C ILE A 75 -9.44 -6.34 15.53
N ASP A 76 -10.41 -7.24 15.67
CA ASP A 76 -11.57 -7.02 16.53
C ASP A 76 -11.10 -7.08 18.00
N LYS A 77 -11.25 -5.97 18.75
CA LYS A 77 -10.75 -5.86 20.13
C LYS A 77 -11.45 -6.82 21.11
N ARG A 78 -12.66 -7.29 20.80
CA ARG A 78 -13.47 -8.16 21.65
C ARG A 78 -13.17 -9.63 21.42
N THR A 79 -13.06 -10.05 20.16
CA THR A 79 -12.85 -11.46 19.80
C THR A 79 -11.40 -11.81 19.53
N GLY A 80 -10.57 -10.80 19.24
CA GLY A 80 -9.21 -11.00 18.74
C GLY A 80 -9.15 -11.51 17.29
N ALA A 81 -10.30 -11.60 16.60
CA ALA A 81 -10.37 -12.06 15.22
C ALA A 81 -9.63 -11.10 14.28
N LYS A 82 -8.91 -11.67 13.32
CA LYS A 82 -8.10 -10.93 12.35
C LYS A 82 -8.72 -10.98 10.96
N ILE A 83 -8.63 -9.85 10.25
CA ILE A 83 -8.97 -9.77 8.82
C ILE A 83 -7.79 -9.11 8.11
N PHE A 84 -7.47 -9.59 6.92
CA PHE A 84 -6.40 -9.05 6.09
C PHE A 84 -6.92 -8.65 4.72
N GLN A 85 -6.42 -7.53 4.23
CA GLN A 85 -6.77 -6.98 2.93
C GLN A 85 -5.52 -6.48 2.21
N VAL A 86 -5.46 -6.67 0.90
CA VAL A 86 -4.55 -5.93 0.02
C VAL A 86 -5.32 -4.74 -0.52
N TYR A 87 -4.76 -3.55 -0.32
CA TYR A 87 -5.25 -2.29 -0.85
C TYR A 87 -4.47 -1.93 -2.10
N ASN A 88 -5.18 -1.48 -3.14
CA ASN A 88 -4.58 -1.08 -4.40
C ASN A 88 -5.13 0.28 -4.81
N VAL A 89 -4.24 1.14 -5.28
CA VAL A 89 -4.56 2.38 -5.99
C VAL A 89 -3.99 2.23 -7.40
N ILE A 90 -4.86 2.32 -8.40
CA ILE A 90 -4.48 2.06 -9.79
C ILE A 90 -4.89 3.26 -10.63
N TYR A 91 -3.94 3.82 -11.37
CA TYR A 91 -4.17 4.92 -12.30
C TYR A 91 -4.02 4.43 -13.74
N TYR A 92 -4.91 4.88 -14.61
CA TYR A 92 -4.81 4.57 -16.03
C TYR A 92 -5.44 5.65 -16.90
N GLY A 93 -4.88 5.83 -18.10
CA GLY A 93 -5.45 6.70 -19.12
C GLY A 93 -6.49 5.96 -19.96
N GLY A 94 -7.60 6.62 -20.30
CA GLY A 94 -8.59 6.15 -21.25
C GLY A 94 -8.77 7.12 -22.41
N SER A 95 -8.72 6.62 -23.65
CA SER A 95 -9.05 7.39 -24.86
C SER A 95 -9.86 6.55 -25.84
N GLY A 96 -10.67 7.22 -26.67
CA GLY A 96 -11.44 6.55 -27.73
C GLY A 96 -12.34 5.43 -27.20
N THR A 97 -12.25 4.24 -27.78
CA THR A 97 -13.04 3.06 -27.38
C THR A 97 -12.55 2.38 -26.10
N GLN A 98 -11.41 2.82 -25.55
CA GLN A 98 -10.88 2.39 -24.26
C GLN A 98 -11.20 3.41 -23.14
N SER A 99 -12.04 4.41 -23.42
CA SER A 99 -12.54 5.32 -22.38
C SER A 99 -13.50 4.60 -21.45
N GLY A 100 -13.31 4.75 -20.15
CA GLY A 100 -14.21 4.27 -19.13
C GLY A 100 -13.52 3.54 -17.99
N TRP A 101 -14.30 3.28 -16.95
CA TRP A 101 -13.87 2.54 -15.78
C TRP A 101 -13.56 1.08 -16.11
N LYS A 102 -12.45 0.57 -15.58
CA LYS A 102 -12.10 -0.85 -15.72
C LYS A 102 -12.94 -1.71 -14.78
N HIS A 103 -13.28 -1.17 -13.61
CA HIS A 103 -13.97 -1.85 -12.51
C HIS A 103 -13.29 -3.17 -12.19
N PHE A 104 -12.18 -3.09 -11.47
CA PHE A 104 -11.49 -4.30 -10.98
C PHE A 104 -12.40 -5.07 -10.04
N ALA A 105 -12.99 -6.16 -10.53
CA ALA A 105 -14.06 -6.92 -9.85
C ALA A 105 -13.56 -8.20 -9.16
N GLN A 106 -12.38 -8.69 -9.56
CA GLN A 106 -11.76 -9.87 -8.96
C GLN A 106 -10.26 -9.67 -8.78
N ALA A 107 -9.69 -10.39 -7.82
CA ALA A 107 -8.26 -10.57 -7.68
C ALA A 107 -7.93 -12.06 -7.77
N SER A 108 -6.73 -12.34 -8.28
CA SER A 108 -6.22 -13.69 -8.46
C SER A 108 -4.79 -13.82 -7.95
N TYR A 109 -4.53 -14.81 -7.11
CA TYR A 109 -3.21 -15.06 -6.51
C TYR A 109 -2.96 -16.55 -6.32
N LEU A 110 -1.69 -16.94 -6.23
CA LEU A 110 -1.29 -18.31 -5.92
C LEU A 110 -1.32 -18.54 -4.41
N THR A 111 -1.92 -19.65 -3.98
CA THR A 111 -1.89 -20.10 -2.57
C THR A 111 -0.64 -20.94 -2.29
N ALA A 112 -0.43 -21.27 -1.01
CA ALA A 112 0.68 -22.11 -0.56
C ALA A 112 0.68 -23.50 -1.24
N GLU A 113 -0.50 -24.00 -1.60
CA GLU A 113 -0.70 -25.28 -2.28
C GLU A 113 -0.42 -25.20 -3.79
N GLY A 114 0.00 -24.03 -4.30
CA GLY A 114 0.21 -23.78 -5.73
C GLY A 114 -1.09 -23.64 -6.53
N VAL A 115 -2.25 -23.55 -5.86
CA VAL A 115 -3.55 -23.38 -6.50
C VAL A 115 -3.82 -21.89 -6.70
N ARG A 116 -4.33 -21.52 -7.88
CA ARG A 116 -4.74 -20.14 -8.13
C ARG A 116 -6.11 -19.88 -7.51
N ARG A 117 -6.18 -18.95 -6.57
CA ARG A 117 -7.43 -18.51 -5.93
C ARG A 117 -7.97 -17.28 -6.61
N LEU A 118 -9.28 -17.26 -6.84
CA LEU A 118 -10.04 -16.09 -7.25
C LEU A 118 -10.84 -15.56 -6.06
N THR A 119 -10.80 -14.25 -5.86
CA THR A 119 -11.51 -13.57 -4.77
C THR A 119 -12.18 -12.30 -5.30
N PRO A 120 -13.39 -11.95 -4.85
CA PRO A 120 -13.98 -10.67 -5.20
C PRO A 120 -13.18 -9.52 -4.59
N THR A 121 -13.07 -8.44 -5.34
CA THR A 121 -12.61 -7.14 -4.84
C THR A 121 -13.82 -6.31 -4.39
N ASN A 122 -13.56 -5.27 -3.60
CA ASN A 122 -14.53 -4.22 -3.29
C ASN A 122 -13.94 -2.88 -3.72
N SER A 123 -14.73 -2.09 -4.44
CA SER A 123 -14.37 -0.70 -4.77
C SER A 123 -14.50 0.16 -3.51
N ILE A 124 -13.49 0.99 -3.26
CA ILE A 124 -13.42 1.93 -2.14
C ILE A 124 -13.73 3.33 -2.63
N THR A 125 -13.06 3.75 -3.71
CA THR A 125 -13.29 5.04 -4.35
C THR A 125 -12.86 5.01 -5.81
N GLU A 126 -13.42 5.93 -6.59
CA GLU A 126 -13.16 6.08 -8.01
C GLU A 126 -13.04 7.59 -8.29
N HIS A 127 -12.00 8.02 -9.03
CA HIS A 127 -11.81 9.41 -9.44
C HIS A 127 -11.43 9.55 -10.93
N GLU A 128 -12.08 10.49 -11.62
CA GLU A 128 -11.86 10.76 -13.03
C GLU A 128 -11.41 12.21 -13.20
N ASP A 129 -10.28 12.41 -13.89
CA ASP A 129 -9.77 13.71 -14.28
C ASP A 129 -9.65 13.80 -15.81
N CYS A 130 -10.53 14.59 -16.42
CA CYS A 130 -10.55 14.89 -17.85
C CYS A 130 -9.95 16.28 -18.19
N ALA A 131 -9.42 17.04 -17.22
CA ALA A 131 -8.63 18.23 -17.54
C ALA A 131 -7.51 17.98 -18.57
N PRO A 132 -6.84 16.80 -18.59
CA PRO A 132 -5.83 16.48 -19.59
C PRO A 132 -6.39 16.22 -21.00
N LEU A 133 -7.70 16.05 -21.16
CA LEU A 133 -8.32 15.60 -22.42
C LEU A 133 -8.00 16.54 -23.60
N ALA A 134 -8.01 17.86 -23.38
CA ALA A 134 -7.72 18.83 -24.42
C ALA A 134 -6.25 18.82 -24.88
N VAL A 135 -5.33 18.32 -24.05
CA VAL A 135 -3.89 18.32 -24.32
C VAL A 135 -3.41 16.95 -24.79
N TYR A 136 -3.90 15.87 -24.19
CA TYR A 136 -3.42 14.50 -24.42
C TYR A 136 -4.44 13.57 -25.07
N GLY A 137 -5.67 14.03 -25.27
CA GLY A 137 -6.74 13.21 -25.87
C GLY A 137 -7.21 12.06 -24.99
N SER A 138 -6.88 12.06 -23.69
CA SER A 138 -7.30 11.04 -22.72
C SER A 138 -7.72 11.64 -21.38
N CYS A 139 -8.70 11.02 -20.73
CA CYS A 139 -8.94 11.23 -19.30
C CYS A 139 -8.06 10.29 -18.48
N VAL A 140 -7.73 10.69 -17.26
CA VAL A 140 -7.04 9.86 -16.27
C VAL A 140 -8.07 9.37 -15.25
N TYR A 141 -8.06 8.06 -15.01
CA TYR A 141 -8.91 7.40 -14.04
C TYR A 141 -8.04 6.89 -12.89
N SER A 142 -8.58 6.88 -11.68
CA SER A 142 -8.01 6.18 -10.53
C SER A 142 -9.07 5.32 -9.85
N GLU A 143 -8.79 4.03 -9.67
CA GLU A 143 -9.63 3.11 -8.91
C GLU A 143 -8.88 2.66 -7.65
N GLN A 144 -9.54 2.78 -6.49
CA GLN A 144 -9.06 2.21 -5.24
C GLN A 144 -9.86 0.95 -4.92
N VAL A 145 -9.20 -0.20 -4.90
CA VAL A 145 -9.86 -1.49 -4.69
C VAL A 145 -9.16 -2.33 -3.64
N VAL A 146 -9.95 -3.14 -2.93
CA VAL A 146 -9.45 -4.03 -1.90
C VAL A 146 -9.90 -5.45 -2.10
N PHE A 147 -9.04 -6.42 -1.81
CA PHE A 147 -9.47 -7.82 -1.71
C PHE A 147 -8.97 -8.46 -0.42
N LYS A 148 -9.77 -9.40 0.11
CA LYS A 148 -9.44 -10.12 1.34
C LYS A 148 -8.47 -11.26 1.06
N VAL A 149 -7.60 -11.52 2.03
CA VAL A 149 -6.60 -12.59 1.99
C VAL A 149 -6.68 -13.39 3.29
N ASP A 150 -6.42 -14.68 3.19
CA ASP A 150 -6.42 -15.59 4.33
C ASP A 150 -5.16 -15.44 5.20
N GLU A 151 -5.33 -15.53 6.52
CA GLU A 151 -4.22 -15.39 7.49
C GLU A 151 -3.18 -16.50 7.35
N ILE A 152 -3.60 -17.75 7.16
CA ILE A 152 -2.70 -18.91 7.04
C ILE A 152 -1.84 -18.75 5.79
N PHE A 153 -2.47 -18.28 4.71
CA PHE A 153 -1.74 -17.97 3.49
C PHE A 153 -0.71 -16.85 3.70
N LEU A 154 -1.10 -15.73 4.33
CA LEU A 154 -0.14 -14.64 4.61
C LEU A 154 1.01 -15.07 5.51
N LYS A 155 0.76 -15.95 6.50
CA LYS A 155 1.83 -16.55 7.31
C LYS A 155 2.81 -17.34 6.44
N THR A 156 2.31 -18.11 5.48
CA THR A 156 3.18 -18.84 4.55
C THR A 156 4.02 -17.89 3.69
N VAL A 157 3.43 -16.79 3.22
CA VAL A 157 4.18 -15.75 2.49
C VAL A 157 5.26 -15.13 3.38
N ALA A 158 4.93 -14.79 4.64
CA ALA A 158 5.90 -14.28 5.60
C ALA A 158 7.02 -15.28 5.91
N ASP A 159 6.71 -16.56 6.09
CA ASP A 159 7.73 -17.59 6.35
C ASP A 159 8.71 -17.75 5.17
N SER A 160 8.22 -17.52 3.94
CA SER A 160 9.08 -17.57 2.75
C SER A 160 10.18 -16.51 2.76
N TYR A 161 9.97 -15.36 3.41
CA TYR A 161 10.98 -14.30 3.55
C TYR A 161 12.27 -14.80 4.23
N ALA A 162 12.16 -15.76 5.15
CA ALA A 162 13.33 -16.35 5.82
C ALA A 162 14.24 -17.14 4.85
N LEU A 163 13.69 -17.60 3.72
CA LEU A 163 14.43 -18.30 2.68
C LEU A 163 15.10 -17.34 1.70
N ASP A 164 14.38 -16.28 1.30
CA ASP A 164 14.90 -15.21 0.45
C ASP A 164 14.17 -13.88 0.71
N SER A 165 14.93 -12.89 1.17
CA SER A 165 14.47 -11.52 1.43
C SER A 165 13.90 -10.79 0.22
N LYS A 166 14.13 -11.30 -1.00
CA LYS A 166 13.68 -10.71 -2.25
C LYS A 166 12.38 -11.32 -2.78
N ILE A 167 11.79 -12.29 -2.07
CA ILE A 167 10.55 -12.92 -2.50
C ILE A 167 9.43 -11.87 -2.59
N GLN A 168 8.80 -11.86 -3.74
CA GLN A 168 7.57 -11.11 -4.01
C GLN A 168 6.44 -12.10 -4.21
N TRP A 169 5.29 -11.81 -3.60
CA TRP A 169 4.04 -12.52 -3.79
C TRP A 169 3.25 -11.86 -4.93
N PRO A 170 3.17 -12.49 -6.11
CA PRO A 170 2.46 -11.92 -7.25
C PRO A 170 0.95 -12.14 -7.13
N TYR A 171 0.19 -11.15 -7.61
CA TYR A 171 -1.24 -11.24 -7.81
C TYR A 171 -1.66 -10.45 -9.05
N GLN A 172 -2.92 -10.64 -9.43
CA GLN A 172 -3.51 -9.99 -10.59
C GLN A 172 -4.89 -9.48 -10.24
N LEU A 173 -5.20 -8.24 -10.64
CA LEU A 173 -6.52 -7.67 -10.59
C LEU A 173 -7.18 -7.82 -11.96
N ILE A 174 -8.40 -8.35 -11.95
CA ILE A 174 -9.14 -8.71 -13.14
C ILE A 174 -10.32 -7.72 -13.27
N PRO A 175 -10.29 -6.85 -14.29
CA PRO A 175 -11.36 -5.90 -14.53
C PRO A 175 -12.56 -6.53 -15.25
N THR A 176 -13.69 -5.83 -15.21
CA THR A 176 -14.85 -6.19 -16.04
C THR A 176 -14.61 -5.94 -17.53
N ASN A 177 -13.71 -5.02 -17.86
CA ASN A 177 -13.30 -4.72 -19.23
C ASN A 177 -11.80 -4.41 -19.33
N GLY A 178 -11.23 -4.61 -20.53
CA GLY A 178 -9.81 -4.35 -20.78
C GLY A 178 -8.90 -5.44 -20.22
N ASN A 179 -7.63 -5.08 -20.01
CA ASN A 179 -6.58 -6.00 -19.57
C ASN A 179 -6.44 -6.03 -18.06
N SER A 180 -6.15 -7.22 -17.54
CA SER A 180 -5.75 -7.42 -16.15
C SER A 180 -4.55 -6.57 -15.76
N TYR A 181 -4.50 -6.16 -14.50
CA TYR A 181 -3.40 -5.44 -13.88
C TYR A 181 -2.61 -6.41 -12.99
N GLU A 182 -1.29 -6.51 -13.20
CA GLU A 182 -0.42 -7.39 -12.44
C GLU A 182 0.38 -6.58 -11.44
N ASP A 183 0.48 -7.06 -10.21
CA ASP A 183 1.35 -6.47 -9.20
C ASP A 183 1.87 -7.55 -8.24
N SER A 184 2.68 -7.11 -7.28
CA SER A 184 3.21 -8.01 -6.27
C SER A 184 3.44 -7.30 -4.95
N MET A 185 3.59 -8.09 -3.90
CA MET A 185 3.83 -7.61 -2.55
C MET A 185 5.09 -8.24 -1.99
N ALA A 186 5.91 -7.46 -1.29
CA ALA A 186 7.12 -8.00 -0.67
C ALA A 186 6.75 -8.95 0.48
N ALA A 187 7.37 -10.13 0.53
CA ALA A 187 7.18 -11.06 1.66
C ALA A 187 7.62 -10.41 2.99
N ALA A 188 8.64 -9.54 2.95
CA ALA A 188 9.09 -8.75 4.09
C ALA A 188 8.00 -7.80 4.63
N GLU A 189 7.16 -7.23 3.76
CA GLU A 189 6.05 -6.37 4.15
C GLU A 189 4.95 -7.16 4.86
N VAL A 190 4.63 -8.35 4.34
CA VAL A 190 3.69 -9.29 4.97
C VAL A 190 4.19 -9.68 6.37
N ALA A 191 5.46 -10.07 6.47
CA ALA A 191 6.09 -10.41 7.75
C ALA A 191 6.06 -9.23 8.73
N GLY A 192 6.40 -8.03 8.28
CA GLY A 192 6.43 -6.82 9.11
C GLY A 192 5.05 -6.47 9.68
N LEU A 193 3.99 -6.58 8.86
CA LEU A 193 2.61 -6.38 9.32
C LEU A 193 2.21 -7.42 10.39
N LEU A 194 2.43 -8.71 10.11
CA LEU A 194 2.06 -9.79 11.02
C LEU A 194 2.78 -9.64 12.37
N SER A 195 4.09 -9.39 12.34
CA SER A 195 4.90 -9.16 13.54
C SER A 195 4.41 -7.95 14.34
N ARG A 196 4.00 -6.85 13.69
CA ARG A 196 3.44 -5.68 14.41
C ARG A 196 2.12 -6.00 15.08
N MET A 197 1.24 -6.72 14.38
CA MET A 197 -0.07 -7.13 14.91
C MET A 197 0.08 -8.08 16.11
N GLU A 198 1.03 -9.02 16.04
CA GLU A 198 1.34 -9.91 17.16
C GLU A 198 1.86 -9.17 18.39
N ASP A 199 2.77 -8.20 18.21
CA ASP A 199 3.27 -7.37 19.31
C ASP A 199 2.14 -6.59 19.98
N TYR A 200 1.22 -6.04 19.18
CA TYR A 200 0.04 -5.35 19.70
C TYR A 200 -0.84 -6.30 20.54
N GLN A 201 -1.11 -7.51 20.04
CA GLN A 201 -1.91 -8.48 20.78
C GLN A 201 -1.24 -8.91 22.08
N LYS A 202 0.08 -9.16 22.10
CA LYS A 202 0.81 -9.50 23.32
C LYS A 202 0.69 -8.40 24.38
N GLN A 203 0.81 -7.13 23.98
CA GLN A 203 0.64 -5.98 24.88
C GLN A 203 -0.80 -5.90 25.43
N PHE A 204 -1.80 -6.12 24.57
CA PHE A 204 -3.21 -6.05 24.96
C PHE A 204 -3.64 -7.21 25.85
N SER A 205 -3.20 -8.45 25.57
CA SER A 205 -3.49 -9.63 26.39
C SER A 205 -2.88 -9.56 27.79
N ILE A 206 -1.79 -8.82 27.98
CA ILE A 206 -1.23 -8.53 29.31
C ILE A 206 -2.14 -7.57 30.10
N THR A 207 -2.90 -6.72 29.41
CA THR A 207 -3.76 -5.69 30.02
C THR A 207 -5.19 -6.18 30.25
N SER A 208 -5.67 -7.19 29.50
CA SER A 208 -7.06 -7.67 29.54
C SER A 208 -7.35 -8.84 30.49
N VAL A 209 -6.48 -9.12 31.48
CA VAL A 209 -6.79 -10.06 32.58
C VAL A 209 -7.84 -9.43 33.50
N GLY A 210 -9.10 -9.43 33.06
CA GLY A 210 -10.23 -8.98 33.86
C GLY A 210 -11.37 -8.38 33.05
N LYS A 211 -12.17 -9.22 32.37
CA LYS A 211 -13.65 -9.16 32.25
C LYS A 211 -14.14 -9.81 30.94
N PRO A 212 -15.13 -10.72 30.95
CA PRO A 212 -15.67 -11.33 29.74
C PRO A 212 -17.02 -10.71 29.37
N ASP A 213 -17.14 -10.11 28.18
CA ASP A 213 -18.45 -9.71 27.63
C ASP A 213 -18.61 -10.26 26.20
N ASN A 214 -19.78 -10.89 25.97
CA ASN A 214 -20.09 -11.83 24.90
C ASN A 214 -21.21 -11.25 24.00
N GLU A 215 -20.91 -10.81 22.76
CA GLU A 215 -21.94 -10.61 21.72
C GLU A 215 -21.32 -10.46 20.31
N SER A 216 -21.55 -11.42 19.42
CA SER A 216 -20.99 -11.45 18.06
C SER A 216 -21.69 -10.50 17.08
N SER A 217 -20.92 -9.57 16.51
CA SER A 217 -21.38 -8.69 15.42
C SER A 217 -20.58 -8.97 14.14
N ASN A 218 -21.27 -9.14 13.01
CA ASN A 218 -20.69 -9.20 11.68
C ASN A 218 -20.15 -7.81 11.31
N ILE A 219 -18.83 -7.65 11.19
CA ILE A 219 -18.23 -6.37 10.82
C ILE A 219 -18.06 -6.28 9.30
N ILE A 220 -18.76 -5.34 8.68
CA ILE A 220 -18.44 -4.85 7.33
C ILE A 220 -17.48 -3.67 7.52
N LEU A 221 -16.18 -3.95 7.58
CA LEU A 221 -15.11 -2.95 7.62
C LEU A 221 -14.78 -2.50 6.20
N LEU A 222 -15.40 -1.42 5.76
CA LEU A 222 -14.86 -0.60 4.68
C LEU A 222 -14.28 0.66 5.33
N PRO A 223 -12.97 0.69 5.63
CA PRO A 223 -12.35 1.89 6.15
C PRO A 223 -12.41 2.97 5.07
N GLU A 224 -12.68 4.18 5.53
CA GLU A 224 -12.53 5.42 4.78
C GLU A 224 -11.19 5.43 4.00
N PRO A 225 -11.14 5.95 2.77
CA PRO A 225 -9.90 6.00 2.00
C PRO A 225 -8.81 6.76 2.78
N LEU A 226 -7.73 6.06 3.11
CA LEU A 226 -6.57 6.63 3.83
C LEU A 226 -5.72 7.53 2.92
N ILE A 227 -5.87 7.38 1.61
CA ILE A 227 -5.21 8.21 0.61
C ILE A 227 -6.27 9.11 -0.02
N VAL A 228 -6.25 10.38 0.38
CA VAL A 228 -6.79 11.44 -0.48
C VAL A 228 -5.87 11.48 -1.68
N SER A 229 -6.28 10.81 -2.76
CA SER A 229 -5.53 10.83 -4.00
C SER A 229 -5.39 12.29 -4.43
N PRO A 230 -4.17 12.84 -4.59
CA PRO A 230 -4.05 14.14 -5.21
C PRO A 230 -4.69 14.02 -6.61
N PRO A 231 -5.44 15.04 -7.08
CA PRO A 231 -5.96 15.03 -8.43
C PRO A 231 -4.81 14.73 -9.39
N ALA A 232 -5.02 13.78 -10.31
CA ALA A 232 -4.00 13.32 -11.24
C ALA A 232 -3.60 14.46 -12.17
N THR A 233 -2.70 15.32 -11.70
CA THR A 233 -2.41 16.57 -12.38
C THR A 233 -1.50 16.23 -13.55
N ALA A 234 -2.07 16.08 -14.75
CA ALA A 234 -1.28 15.90 -15.94
C ALA A 234 -0.44 17.17 -16.18
N LYS A 235 0.87 17.07 -15.99
CA LYS A 235 1.80 18.14 -16.31
C LYS A 235 2.28 17.98 -17.75
N PRO A 236 2.32 19.06 -18.57
CA PRO A 236 2.93 19.05 -19.90
C PRO A 236 4.34 18.45 -19.84
N PRO A 237 4.72 17.55 -20.78
CA PRO A 237 6.13 17.25 -21.00
C PRO A 237 6.84 18.56 -21.37
N LEU A 238 7.96 18.82 -20.70
CA LEU A 238 8.86 19.93 -21.00
C LEU A 238 9.55 19.73 -22.36
#